data_AF-A0AAD5U109-F1
#
_entry.id   AF-A0AAD5U109-F1
#
_cell.length_a   1.000
_cell.length_b   1.000
_cell.length_c   1.000
_cell.angle_alpha   90.00
_cell.angle_beta   90.00
_cell.angle_gamma   90.00
#
_symmetry.space_group_name_H-M   'P 1'
#
loop_
_entity.id
_entity.type
_entity.pdbx_description
1 polymer ?
#
loop_
_entity_poly.entity_id
_entity_poly.type
_entity_poly.pdbx_seq_one_letter_code
_entity_poly.pdbx_strand_id
1 'polypeptide(L)'
;MNLFFKKLVVPNEIIYQILLVLEEEKKVLTNLRLANKSFFYTISTHFLFNKFKPKCIQSLQNFTKTLAEFKHLSTLVKEVSFSELTPRWTEVTNSHVIELAKVLPELISLDLEMCERINDSAVQYIIENCKMLEELTLNDCIGIN
;
A
#
# COMPACT_ATOMS: atom_id res chain seq x y z
N MET A 1 -12.34 30.19 35.64
CA MET A 1 -13.50 29.70 34.85
C MET A 1 -12.93 28.96 33.65
N ASN A 2 -12.58 27.68 33.81
CA ASN A 2 -11.88 26.88 32.79
C ASN A 2 -12.91 26.22 31.85
N LEU A 3 -12.90 26.65 30.59
CA LEU A 3 -13.67 26.04 29.51
C LEU A 3 -13.05 24.67 29.17
N PHE A 4 -13.81 23.61 29.45
CA PHE A 4 -13.54 22.26 28.95
C PHE A 4 -13.76 22.22 27.43
N PHE A 5 -12.68 22.11 26.65
CA PHE A 5 -12.79 21.67 25.26
C PHE A 5 -13.11 20.17 25.24
N LYS A 6 -14.38 19.82 24.98
CA LYS A 6 -14.76 18.45 24.60
C LYS A 6 -14.04 18.09 23.30
N LYS A 7 -13.29 16.99 23.32
CA LYS A 7 -12.62 16.42 22.15
C LYS A 7 -13.68 16.04 21.11
N LEU A 8 -13.78 16.82 20.03
CA LEU A 8 -14.68 16.53 18.92
C LEU A 8 -14.10 15.35 18.14
N VAL A 9 -14.77 14.19 18.19
CA VAL A 9 -14.41 13.02 17.38
C VAL A 9 -15.25 13.07 16.12
N VAL A 10 -14.62 13.40 14.99
CA VAL A 10 -15.29 13.42 13.69
C VAL A 10 -15.28 11.99 13.12
N PRO A 11 -16.44 11.46 12.65
CA PRO A 11 -16.51 10.16 12.00
C PRO A 11 -15.63 10.07 10.74
N ASN A 12 -15.03 8.91 10.51
CA ASN A 12 -14.07 8.68 9.42
C ASN A 12 -14.67 8.95 8.03
N GLU A 13 -15.98 8.72 7.89
CA GLU A 13 -16.75 8.92 6.66
C GLU A 13 -16.81 10.41 6.30
N ILE A 14 -16.90 11.30 7.30
CA ILE A 14 -16.90 12.75 7.09
C ILE A 14 -15.49 13.24 6.73
N ILE A 15 -14.44 12.64 7.30
CA ILE A 15 -13.04 12.95 6.95
C ILE A 15 -12.75 12.58 5.50
N TYR A 16 -13.26 11.43 5.04
CA TYR A 16 -13.09 10.98 3.66
C TYR A 16 -13.80 11.90 2.66
N GLN A 17 -15.03 12.33 2.95
CA GLN A 17 -15.77 13.28 2.13
C GLN A 17 -15.10 14.66 2.09
N ILE A 18 -14.52 15.10 3.21
CA ILE A 18 -13.74 16.35 3.26
C ILE A 18 -12.45 16.23 2.43
N LEU A 19 -11.75 15.10 2.46
CA LEU A 19 -10.53 14.88 1.66
C LEU A 19 -10.81 14.88 0.15
N LEU A 20 -11.93 14.29 -0.28
CA LEU A 20 -12.37 14.30 -1.69
C LEU A 20 -12.73 15.71 -2.19
N VAL A 21 -13.34 16.54 -1.34
CA VAL A 21 -13.69 17.94 -1.69
C VAL A 21 -12.45 18.85 -1.72
N LEU A 22 -11.33 18.43 -1.13
CA LEU A 22 -10.12 19.23 -0.96
C LEU A 22 -8.97 18.84 -1.91
N GLU A 23 -9.22 18.00 -2.92
CA GLU A 23 -8.23 17.58 -3.94
C GLU A 23 -7.51 18.76 -4.63
N GLU A 24 -8.12 19.95 -4.65
CA GLU A 24 -7.54 21.13 -5.31
C GLU A 24 -6.47 21.85 -4.51
N GLU A 25 -6.38 21.66 -3.18
CA GLU A 25 -5.46 22.44 -2.35
C GLU A 25 -4.50 21.57 -1.55
N LYS A 26 -3.37 21.23 -2.19
CA LYS A 26 -2.16 20.58 -1.61
C LYS A 26 -1.73 21.14 -0.23
N LYS A 27 -2.17 22.34 0.16
CA LYS A 27 -1.92 22.97 1.47
C LYS A 27 -2.77 22.40 2.62
N VAL A 28 -3.93 21.80 2.38
CA VAL A 28 -4.81 21.33 3.47
C VAL A 28 -4.36 19.96 4.01
N LEU A 29 -3.74 19.13 3.18
CA LEU A 29 -3.05 17.90 3.61
C LEU A 29 -1.98 18.18 4.68
N THR A 30 -1.28 19.32 4.58
CA THR A 30 -0.31 19.78 5.58
C THR A 30 -0.93 20.27 6.89
N ASN A 31 -2.21 20.68 6.91
CA ASN A 31 -2.90 21.15 8.11
C ASN A 31 -3.60 20.01 8.89
N LEU A 32 -4.01 18.95 8.21
CA LEU A 32 -4.47 17.68 8.83
C LEU A 32 -3.38 16.97 9.64
N ARG A 33 -2.10 17.34 9.41
CA ARG A 33 -0.93 17.00 10.24
C ARG A 33 -1.13 17.22 11.75
N LEU A 34 -2.03 18.13 12.12
CA LEU A 34 -2.27 18.52 13.52
C LEU A 34 -3.41 17.74 14.19
N ALA A 35 -4.27 17.05 13.45
CA ALA A 35 -5.51 16.48 13.98
C ALA A 35 -5.33 15.07 14.58
N ASN A 36 -4.43 14.22 14.07
CA ASN A 36 -4.08 12.94 14.72
C ASN A 36 -2.76 12.35 14.21
N LYS A 37 -1.71 12.37 15.04
CA LYS A 37 -0.36 11.93 14.66
C LYS A 37 -0.23 10.44 14.33
N SER A 38 -1.05 9.55 14.92
CA SER A 38 -0.88 8.10 14.76
C SER A 38 -1.53 7.54 13.49
N PHE A 39 -2.72 8.07 13.14
CA PHE A 39 -3.51 7.59 12.00
C PHE A 39 -2.97 8.12 10.67
N PHE A 40 -2.59 9.41 10.64
CA PHE A 40 -2.12 10.04 9.40
C PHE A 40 -0.66 9.68 9.08
N TYR A 41 0.27 9.56 10.04
CA TYR A 41 1.69 9.33 9.69
C TYR A 41 1.94 7.99 8.99
N THR A 42 1.18 6.95 9.37
CA THR A 42 1.29 5.59 8.85
C THR A 42 0.65 5.44 7.47
N ILE A 43 -0.44 6.18 7.19
CA ILE A 43 -1.17 6.08 5.92
C ILE A 43 -0.76 7.22 4.96
N SER A 44 -0.72 8.46 5.42
CA SER A 44 -0.54 9.61 4.52
C SER A 44 0.84 9.78 3.88
N THR A 45 1.93 9.22 4.44
CA THR A 45 3.27 9.46 3.88
C THR A 45 3.72 8.41 2.85
N HIS A 46 3.11 7.21 2.86
CA HIS A 46 3.39 6.13 1.90
C HIS A 46 2.23 5.85 0.94
N PHE A 47 0.99 6.23 1.27
CA PHE A 47 -0.19 5.97 0.43
C PHE A 47 -0.56 7.13 -0.51
N LEU A 48 0.27 8.18 -0.60
CA LEU A 48 0.00 9.35 -1.45
C LEU A 48 0.60 9.28 -2.86
N PHE A 49 1.26 8.19 -3.26
CA PHE A 49 1.72 8.06 -4.63
C PHE A 49 1.42 6.68 -5.17
N ASN A 50 1.05 6.68 -6.45
CA ASN A 50 0.98 5.59 -7.41
C ASN A 50 1.85 4.35 -7.11
N LYS A 51 2.97 4.52 -6.40
CA LYS A 51 4.02 3.53 -6.15
C LYS A 51 4.28 3.28 -4.66
N PHE A 52 4.16 2.03 -4.23
CA PHE A 52 4.52 1.56 -2.88
C PHE A 52 5.85 0.78 -2.87
N LYS A 53 6.70 1.04 -1.88
CA LYS A 53 7.98 0.35 -1.67
C LYS A 53 8.18 -0.01 -0.19
N PRO A 54 7.92 -1.27 0.22
CA PRO A 54 8.11 -1.66 1.61
C PRO A 54 9.60 -1.71 1.97
N LYS A 55 9.95 -1.23 3.16
CA LYS A 55 11.32 -1.33 3.71
C LYS A 55 11.53 -2.56 4.59
N CYS A 56 10.44 -3.19 5.04
CA CYS A 56 10.45 -4.40 5.86
C CYS A 56 9.11 -5.16 5.72
N ILE A 57 9.10 -6.44 6.10
CA ILE A 57 7.90 -7.29 6.04
C ILE A 57 6.76 -6.74 6.90
N GLN A 58 7.05 -6.17 8.07
CA GLN A 58 6.01 -5.57 8.91
C GLN A 58 5.30 -4.39 8.21
N SER A 59 6.04 -3.57 7.46
CA SER A 59 5.46 -2.48 6.67
C SER A 59 4.57 -3.00 5.55
N LEU A 60 4.97 -4.06 4.86
CA LEU A 60 4.17 -4.73 3.84
C LEU A 60 2.88 -5.32 4.42
N GLN A 61 2.97 -6.01 5.56
CA GLN A 61 1.81 -6.62 6.22
C GLN A 61 0.82 -5.56 6.70
N ASN A 62 1.31 -4.48 7.33
CA ASN A 62 0.47 -3.37 7.76
C ASN A 62 -0.23 -2.71 6.56
N PHE A 63 0.50 -2.51 5.47
CA PHE A 63 -0.04 -1.96 4.22
C PHE A 63 -1.15 -2.85 3.65
N THR A 64 -0.87 -4.13 3.48
CA THR A 64 -1.82 -5.13 2.94
C THR A 64 -3.08 -5.22 3.80
N LYS A 65 -2.92 -5.24 5.14
CA LYS A 65 -4.04 -5.23 6.08
C LYS A 65 -4.90 -3.96 5.95
N THR A 66 -4.26 -2.80 5.81
CA THR A 66 -4.96 -1.52 5.62
C THR A 66 -5.78 -1.53 4.33
N LEU A 67 -5.23 -2.05 3.23
CA LEU A 67 -5.96 -2.15 1.96
C LEU A 67 -7.11 -3.17 2.02
N ALA A 68 -6.94 -4.26 2.77
CA ALA A 68 -8.01 -5.22 3.01
C ALA A 68 -9.19 -4.60 3.79
N GLU A 69 -8.89 -3.73 4.76
CA GLU A 69 -9.90 -3.00 5.55
C GLU A 69 -10.57 -1.88 4.75
N PHE A 70 -9.78 -1.12 3.98
CA PHE A 70 -10.22 0.05 3.22
C PHE A 70 -10.07 -0.17 1.72
N LYS A 71 -10.92 -1.03 1.15
CA LYS A 71 -10.83 -1.47 -0.26
C LYS A 71 -10.78 -0.34 -1.31
N HIS A 72 -11.37 0.82 -1.02
CA HIS A 72 -11.30 1.96 -1.95
C HIS A 72 -9.88 2.52 -2.10
N LEU A 73 -8.99 2.30 -1.12
CA LEU A 73 -7.59 2.72 -1.20
C LEU A 73 -6.78 1.83 -2.16
N SER A 74 -7.23 0.61 -2.42
CA SER A 74 -6.59 -0.31 -3.36
C SER A 74 -6.48 0.25 -4.77
N THR A 75 -7.47 1.06 -5.21
CA THR A 75 -7.49 1.65 -6.55
C THR A 75 -6.44 2.75 -6.72
N LEU A 76 -5.92 3.29 -5.62
CA LEU A 76 -4.92 4.37 -5.60
C LEU A 76 -3.49 3.86 -5.82
N VAL A 77 -3.28 2.55 -5.69
CA VAL A 77 -1.96 1.91 -5.79
C VAL A 77 -1.83 1.26 -7.15
N LYS A 78 -0.91 1.75 -7.99
CA LYS A 78 -0.70 1.24 -9.34
C LYS A 78 0.64 0.54 -9.52
N GLU A 79 1.60 0.79 -8.63
CA GLU A 79 2.93 0.21 -8.72
C GLU A 79 3.36 -0.30 -7.34
N VAL A 80 3.97 -1.47 -7.30
CA VAL A 80 4.65 -1.97 -6.10
C VAL A 80 6.04 -2.45 -6.49
N SER A 81 7.05 -2.07 -5.71
CA SER A 81 8.43 -2.52 -5.93
C SER A 81 9.07 -2.90 -4.60
N PHE A 82 9.67 -4.09 -4.57
CA PHE A 82 10.40 -4.57 -3.39
C PHE A 82 11.82 -4.00 -3.33
N SER A 83 12.17 -3.02 -4.19
CA SER A 83 13.50 -2.41 -4.36
C SER A 83 14.19 -1.92 -3.07
N GLU A 84 13.42 -1.64 -2.03
CA GLU A 84 13.91 -1.09 -0.75
C GLU A 84 13.83 -2.08 0.42
N LEU A 85 13.34 -3.31 0.19
CA LEU A 85 13.32 -4.36 1.20
C LEU A 85 14.64 -5.14 1.12
N THR A 86 15.42 -5.10 2.20
CA THR A 86 16.71 -5.81 2.29
C THR A 86 16.78 -6.62 3.60
N PRO A 87 17.09 -7.92 3.55
CA PRO A 87 17.24 -8.74 2.34
C PRO A 87 15.87 -9.17 1.77
N ARG A 88 15.58 -8.93 0.48
CA ARG A 88 14.32 -9.44 -0.13
C ARG A 88 14.39 -10.89 -0.58
N TRP A 89 15.57 -11.36 -1.00
CA TRP A 89 15.77 -12.68 -1.58
C TRP A 89 15.33 -13.81 -0.64
N THR A 90 15.45 -13.62 0.67
CA THR A 90 15.05 -14.62 1.68
C THR A 90 13.75 -14.29 2.42
N GLU A 91 13.33 -13.02 2.43
CA GLU A 91 12.19 -12.54 3.25
C GLU A 91 10.88 -12.44 2.47
N VAL A 92 10.93 -12.08 1.19
CA VAL A 92 9.72 -11.98 0.34
C VAL A 92 9.37 -13.39 -0.13
N THR A 93 8.12 -13.80 0.06
CA THR A 93 7.65 -15.17 -0.20
C THR A 93 6.35 -15.14 -1.00
N ASN A 94 5.97 -16.29 -1.57
CA ASN A 94 4.68 -16.47 -2.24
C ASN A 94 3.49 -15.92 -1.44
N SER A 95 3.42 -16.18 -0.12
CA SER A 95 2.29 -15.73 0.69
C SER A 95 2.17 -14.21 0.71
N HIS A 96 3.29 -13.50 0.83
CA HIS A 96 3.32 -12.04 0.85
C HIS A 96 2.79 -11.44 -0.45
N VAL A 97 3.23 -11.94 -1.61
CA VAL A 97 2.81 -11.40 -2.90
C VAL A 97 1.39 -11.82 -3.29
N ILE A 98 0.94 -13.01 -2.86
CA ILE A 98 -0.43 -13.48 -3.06
C ILE A 98 -1.42 -12.63 -2.25
N GLU A 99 -1.11 -12.33 -1.00
CA GLU A 99 -1.95 -11.45 -0.17
C GLU A 99 -2.02 -10.03 -0.74
N LEU A 100 -0.90 -9.52 -1.26
CA LEU A 100 -0.86 -8.24 -1.95
C LEU A 100 -1.74 -8.25 -3.22
N ALA A 101 -1.63 -9.28 -4.07
CA ALA A 101 -2.41 -9.40 -5.30
C ALA A 101 -3.93 -9.47 -5.03
N LYS A 102 -4.35 -10.07 -3.91
CA LYS A 102 -5.77 -10.10 -3.50
C LYS A 102 -6.35 -8.71 -3.27
N VAL A 103 -5.52 -7.78 -2.77
CA VAL A 103 -5.97 -6.43 -2.40
C VAL A 103 -5.63 -5.39 -3.45
N LEU A 104 -4.96 -5.73 -4.55
CA LEU A 104 -4.55 -4.81 -5.62
C LEU A 104 -4.96 -5.32 -7.02
N PRO A 105 -6.26 -5.49 -7.31
CA PRO A 105 -6.72 -6.01 -8.61
C PRO A 105 -6.41 -5.08 -9.80
N GLU A 106 -6.19 -3.79 -9.54
CA GLU A 106 -5.87 -2.75 -10.53
C GLU A 106 -4.38 -2.37 -10.55
N LEU A 107 -3.51 -3.22 -10.02
CA LEU A 107 -2.06 -2.99 -10.08
C LEU A 107 -1.59 -2.99 -11.54
N ILE A 108 -0.76 -2.01 -11.90
CA ILE A 108 -0.21 -1.81 -13.24
C ILE A 108 1.23 -2.34 -13.32
N SER A 109 2.06 -2.12 -12.30
CA SER A 109 3.46 -2.54 -12.28
C SER A 109 3.82 -3.26 -10.98
N LEU A 110 4.50 -4.40 -11.08
CA LEU A 110 5.01 -5.15 -9.94
C LEU A 110 6.47 -5.55 -10.17
N ASP A 111 7.35 -5.10 -9.28
CA ASP A 111 8.77 -5.44 -9.32
C ASP A 111 9.15 -6.40 -8.19
N LEU A 112 9.47 -7.63 -8.58
CA LEU A 112 9.92 -8.74 -7.72
C LEU A 112 11.37 -9.14 -7.98
N GLU A 113 12.18 -8.28 -8.61
CA GLU A 113 13.59 -8.57 -8.89
C GLU A 113 14.32 -9.10 -7.64
N MET A 114 15.13 -10.15 -7.83
CA MET A 114 15.87 -10.88 -6.79
C MET A 114 15.02 -11.47 -5.65
N CYS A 115 13.72 -11.72 -5.84
CA CYS A 115 12.90 -12.41 -4.84
C CYS A 115 12.96 -13.94 -5.02
N GLU A 116 14.04 -14.57 -4.53
CA GLU A 116 14.35 -16.00 -4.75
C GLU A 116 13.31 -17.00 -4.22
N ARG A 117 12.47 -16.60 -3.26
CA ARG A 117 11.40 -17.47 -2.71
C ARG A 117 10.04 -17.28 -3.40
N ILE A 118 10.04 -16.67 -4.58
CA ILE A 118 8.89 -16.59 -5.49
C ILE A 118 9.01 -17.70 -6.53
N ASN A 119 7.88 -18.36 -6.84
CA ASN A 119 7.82 -19.38 -7.89
C ASN A 119 6.63 -19.20 -8.83
N ASP A 120 6.55 -20.08 -9.84
CA ASP A 120 5.55 -20.04 -10.91
C ASP A 120 4.11 -19.98 -10.39
N SER A 121 3.82 -20.67 -9.28
CA SER A 121 2.46 -20.67 -8.69
C SER A 121 2.03 -19.29 -8.19
N ALA A 122 2.96 -18.51 -7.62
CA ALA A 122 2.67 -17.15 -7.18
C ALA A 122 2.54 -16.20 -8.38
N VAL A 123 3.39 -16.38 -9.40
CA VAL A 123 3.32 -15.60 -10.64
C VAL A 123 1.98 -15.84 -11.34
N GLN A 124 1.55 -17.09 -11.46
CA GLN A 124 0.24 -17.44 -12.01
C GLN A 124 -0.88 -16.75 -11.22
N TYR A 125 -0.84 -16.80 -9.89
CA TYR A 125 -1.83 -16.14 -9.05
C TYR A 125 -1.88 -14.61 -9.28
N ILE A 126 -0.72 -13.96 -9.39
CA ILE A 126 -0.61 -12.52 -9.66
C ILE A 126 -1.29 -12.19 -10.99
N ILE A 127 -0.97 -12.90 -12.06
CA ILE A 127 -1.57 -12.68 -13.40
C ILE A 127 -3.09 -12.95 -13.38
N GLU A 128 -3.53 -13.93 -12.60
CA GLU A 128 -4.94 -14.24 -12.45
C GLU A 128 -5.73 -13.20 -11.66
N ASN A 129 -5.11 -12.42 -10.76
CA ASN A 129 -5.81 -11.48 -9.88
C ASN A 129 -5.60 -10.01 -10.25
N CYS A 130 -4.40 -9.62 -10.69
CA CYS A 130 -4.05 -8.25 -11.08
C CYS A 130 -4.33 -8.04 -12.57
N LYS A 131 -5.60 -7.84 -12.94
CA LYS A 131 -6.04 -7.83 -14.35
C LYS A 131 -5.55 -6.64 -15.17
N MET A 132 -5.11 -5.58 -14.51
CA MET A 132 -4.57 -4.38 -15.14
C MET A 132 -3.03 -4.37 -15.17
N LEU A 133 -2.38 -5.49 -14.83
CA LEU A 133 -0.92 -5.57 -14.77
C LEU A 133 -0.34 -5.49 -16.19
N GLU A 134 0.49 -4.48 -16.41
CA GLU A 134 1.20 -4.21 -17.67
C GLU A 134 2.68 -4.59 -17.55
N GLU A 135 3.26 -4.47 -16.35
CA GLU A 135 4.69 -4.71 -16.09
C GLU A 135 4.89 -5.66 -14.91
N LEU A 136 5.69 -6.71 -15.12
CA LEU A 136 6.11 -7.65 -14.08
C LEU A 136 7.62 -7.93 -14.21
N THR A 137 8.42 -7.45 -13.25
CA THR A 137 9.88 -7.67 -13.24
C THR A 137 10.23 -8.88 -12.39
N LEU A 138 10.93 -9.84 -12.99
CA LEU A 138 11.31 -11.13 -12.38
C LEU A 138 12.81 -11.45 -12.52
N ASN A 139 13.65 -10.45 -12.84
CA ASN A 139 15.09 -10.65 -12.99
C ASN A 139 15.69 -11.29 -11.74
N ASP A 140 16.62 -12.22 -11.94
CA ASP A 140 17.34 -12.92 -10.87
C ASP A 140 16.43 -13.63 -9.84
N CYS A 141 15.19 -13.98 -10.21
CA CYS A 141 14.32 -14.85 -9.43
C CYS A 141 14.58 -16.31 -9.76
N ILE A 142 15.44 -16.96 -8.97
CA ILE A 142 15.84 -18.36 -9.21
C ILE A 142 14.73 -19.41 -9.00
N GLY A 143 13.61 -19.03 -8.39
CA GLY A 143 12.49 -19.93 -8.08
C GLY A 143 11.44 -20.06 -9.20
N ILE A 144 11.62 -19.34 -10.31
CA ILE A 144 10.68 -19.23 -11.45
C ILE A 144 11.29 -19.99 -12.65
N ASN A 145 10.51 -20.84 -13.34
CA ASN A 145 10.97 -21.71 -14.43
C ASN A 145 10.25 -21.49 -15.76
#